data_AF-A0A842QMT8-F1
#
_entry.id   AF-A0A842QMT8-F1
#
_cell.length_a   1.000
_cell.length_b   1.000
_cell.length_c   1.000
_cell.angle_alpha   90.00
_cell.angle_beta   90.00
_cell.angle_gamma   90.00
#
_symmetry.space_group_name_H-M   'P 1'
#
loop_
_entity.id
_entity.type
_entity.pdbx_description
1 polymer ?
#
loop_
_entity_poly.entity_id
_entity_poly.type
_entity_poly.pdbx_seq_one_letter_code
_entity_poly.pdbx_strand_id
1 'polypeptide(L)'
;MVKKDRAVLNLANSLTIARMLLAPVFSALIFMEMYISAFIVILIATLTDFLDGHIARIWKMQTRLGKMLDPLADKVIISFAIITLLVKLDFPLWAGIPIILRDIILFSGGLVYLSKNRKKVLKPNLLGKITTFFQMSAIVVYVVNINDIIKNGLLVLTLAFTFISAYVYFIKGYRLFFTKKKKRVNLPNKITIFRILAIPVFIAFLLSSFEYKNIVATVLFIIIALSDALDGYIARKRYQVTSFGKLVDPLADKLLVSSALIFLIGKGIQPWIAYVIIAREFAVTGIRMIALTKNYTIPAKLSGKVKTVTQIIAITAVLLKLSFGYHLMIIAVIITIYSGIEYIWYARHFFKELA
;
A
#
# COMPACT_ATOMS: atom_id res chain seq x y z
N MET A 1 -2.26 -26.69 25.79
CA MET A 1 -2.94 -27.03 24.53
C MET A 1 -2.97 -25.82 23.59
N VAL A 2 -2.09 -25.82 22.58
CA VAL A 2 -2.06 -24.80 21.52
C VAL A 2 -3.28 -25.03 20.65
N LYS A 3 -4.24 -24.09 20.65
CA LYS A 3 -5.42 -24.14 19.77
C LYS A 3 -4.93 -24.28 18.33
N LYS A 4 -5.32 -25.39 17.69
CA LYS A 4 -5.16 -25.67 16.26
C LYS A 4 -5.55 -24.39 15.48
N ASP A 5 -4.57 -23.73 14.86
CA ASP A 5 -4.84 -22.55 14.03
C ASP A 5 -5.87 -22.94 12.97
N ARG A 6 -7.09 -22.38 13.08
CA ARG A 6 -8.15 -22.56 12.08
C ARG A 6 -7.60 -22.17 10.70
N ALA A 7 -8.11 -22.80 9.64
CA ALA A 7 -7.63 -22.62 8.27
C ALA A 7 -7.25 -21.16 7.97
N VAL A 8 -5.97 -20.97 7.59
CA VAL A 8 -5.39 -19.67 7.26
C VAL A 8 -6.14 -18.96 6.15
N LEU A 9 -6.73 -19.72 5.22
CA LEU A 9 -7.71 -19.22 4.25
C LEU A 9 -9.10 -19.48 4.84
N ASN A 10 -9.58 -18.52 5.61
CA ASN A 10 -10.98 -18.44 5.98
C ASN A 10 -11.66 -17.34 5.14
N LEU A 11 -12.99 -17.32 5.14
CA LEU A 11 -13.78 -16.36 4.37
C LEU A 11 -13.31 -14.92 4.59
N ALA A 12 -13.03 -14.54 5.84
CA ALA A 12 -12.56 -13.21 6.21
C ALA A 12 -11.22 -12.84 5.54
N ASN A 13 -10.21 -13.71 5.63
CA ASN A 13 -8.90 -13.43 5.04
C ASN A 13 -8.95 -13.39 3.50
N SER A 14 -9.79 -14.23 2.89
CA SER A 14 -10.01 -14.21 1.44
C SER A 14 -10.66 -12.89 0.98
N LEU A 15 -11.61 -12.36 1.76
CA LEU A 15 -12.20 -11.04 1.51
C LEU A 15 -11.17 -9.92 1.64
N THR A 16 -10.32 -9.93 2.67
CA THR A 16 -9.24 -8.94 2.84
C THR A 16 -8.28 -8.93 1.64
N ILE A 17 -7.89 -10.10 1.13
CA ILE A 17 -7.02 -10.21 -0.05
C ILE A 17 -7.73 -9.76 -1.32
N ALA A 18 -9.00 -10.14 -1.50
CA ALA A 18 -9.81 -9.68 -2.63
C ALA A 18 -9.90 -8.14 -2.65
N ARG A 19 -10.09 -7.49 -1.50
CA ARG A 19 -10.10 -6.02 -1.38
C ARG A 19 -8.80 -5.37 -1.86
N MET A 20 -7.64 -5.96 -1.54
CA MET A 20 -6.36 -5.45 -2.04
C MET A 20 -6.27 -5.52 -3.58
N LEU A 21 -6.86 -6.55 -4.18
CA LEU A 21 -6.90 -6.70 -5.64
C LEU A 21 -7.95 -5.79 -6.31
N LEU A 22 -8.95 -5.31 -5.58
CA LEU A 22 -9.89 -4.30 -6.09
C LEU A 22 -9.25 -2.92 -6.27
N ALA A 23 -8.14 -2.62 -5.58
CA ALA A 23 -7.45 -1.33 -5.69
C ALA A 23 -6.99 -0.98 -7.13
N PRO A 24 -6.26 -1.86 -7.86
CA PRO A 24 -5.94 -1.62 -9.26
C PRO A 24 -7.18 -1.60 -10.17
N VAL A 25 -8.20 -2.42 -9.87
CA VAL A 25 -9.45 -2.46 -10.66
C VAL A 25 -10.20 -1.13 -10.56
N PHE A 26 -10.34 -0.57 -9.35
CA PHE A 26 -10.92 0.74 -9.13
C PHE A 26 -10.20 1.80 -9.96
N SER A 27 -8.87 1.82 -9.90
CA SER A 27 -8.07 2.77 -10.66
C SER A 27 -8.34 2.63 -12.17
N ALA A 28 -8.33 1.39 -12.69
CA ALA A 28 -8.59 1.13 -14.10
C ALA A 28 -9.93 1.67 -14.57
N LEU A 29 -10.98 1.45 -13.79
CA LEU A 29 -12.32 1.93 -14.11
C LEU A 29 -12.41 3.46 -14.15
N ILE A 30 -11.69 4.16 -13.28
CA ILE A 30 -11.61 5.63 -13.31
C ILE A 30 -10.90 6.13 -14.57
N PHE A 31 -9.80 5.50 -14.97
CA PHE A 31 -9.10 5.89 -16.21
C PHE A 31 -9.87 5.51 -17.48
N MET A 32 -10.71 4.47 -17.42
CA MET A 32 -11.65 4.08 -18.48
C MET A 32 -12.95 4.90 -18.45
N GLU A 33 -13.08 5.88 -17.54
CA GLU A 33 -14.26 6.74 -17.39
C GLU A 33 -15.55 5.96 -17.06
N MET A 34 -15.41 4.72 -16.56
CA MET A 34 -16.49 3.84 -16.11
C MET A 34 -16.85 4.13 -14.64
N TYR A 35 -17.31 5.35 -14.35
CA TYR A 35 -17.51 5.83 -12.98
C TYR A 35 -18.54 5.03 -12.18
N ILE A 36 -19.61 4.54 -12.81
CA ILE A 36 -20.63 3.70 -12.15
C ILE A 36 -19.99 2.39 -11.67
N SER A 37 -19.20 1.74 -12.52
CA SER A 37 -18.48 0.51 -12.16
C SER A 37 -17.45 0.79 -11.06
N ALA A 38 -16.73 1.91 -11.13
CA ALA A 38 -15.79 2.31 -10.07
C ALA A 38 -16.50 2.55 -8.74
N PHE A 39 -17.69 3.16 -8.75
CA PHE A 39 -18.54 3.34 -7.59
C PHE A 39 -18.99 1.99 -6.99
N ILE A 40 -19.41 1.04 -7.82
CA ILE A 40 -19.77 -0.31 -7.36
C ILE A 40 -18.57 -1.00 -6.71
N VAL A 41 -17.38 -0.90 -7.31
CA VAL A 41 -16.16 -1.50 -6.77
C VAL A 41 -15.82 -0.94 -5.38
N ILE A 42 -15.84 0.39 -5.21
CA ILE A 42 -15.52 1.01 -3.91
C ILE A 42 -16.61 0.72 -2.86
N LEU A 43 -17.88 0.64 -3.28
CA LEU A 43 -18.98 0.23 -2.42
C LEU A 43 -18.81 -1.21 -1.93
N ILE A 44 -18.52 -2.15 -2.83
CA ILE A 44 -18.22 -3.55 -2.48
C ILE A 44 -17.05 -3.62 -1.51
N ALA A 45 -15.97 -2.87 -1.76
CA ALA A 45 -14.80 -2.87 -0.89
C ALA A 45 -15.09 -2.32 0.52
N THR A 46 -15.98 -1.32 0.62
CA THR A 46 -16.39 -0.73 1.90
C THR A 46 -17.34 -1.66 2.68
N LEU A 47 -18.30 -2.29 1.99
CA LEU A 47 -19.22 -3.25 2.61
C LEU A 47 -18.50 -4.51 3.08
N THR A 48 -17.54 -5.00 2.30
CA THR A 48 -16.77 -6.20 2.65
C THR A 48 -15.89 -5.99 3.89
N ASP A 49 -15.37 -4.79 4.13
CA ASP A 49 -14.65 -4.44 5.38
C ASP A 49 -15.55 -4.42 6.62
N PHE A 50 -16.80 -3.98 6.46
CA PHE A 50 -17.74 -4.03 7.57
C PHE A 50 -18.11 -5.49 7.89
N LEU A 51 -18.36 -6.27 6.84
CA LEU A 51 -18.77 -7.67 6.95
C LEU A 51 -17.65 -8.56 7.50
N ASP A 52 -16.42 -8.48 7.01
CA ASP A 52 -15.33 -9.35 7.48
C ASP A 52 -15.00 -9.11 8.97
N GLY A 53 -14.98 -7.85 9.41
CA GLY A 53 -14.76 -7.46 10.79
C GLY A 53 -15.90 -7.88 11.71
N HIS A 54 -17.13 -7.99 11.19
CA HIS A 54 -18.30 -8.46 11.93
C HIS A 54 -18.34 -10.00 11.99
N ILE A 55 -18.22 -10.68 10.85
CA ILE A 55 -18.19 -12.13 10.70
C ILE A 55 -17.06 -12.74 11.55
N ALA A 56 -15.86 -12.17 11.51
CA ALA A 56 -14.73 -12.66 12.29
C ALA A 56 -14.97 -12.58 13.80
N ARG A 57 -15.76 -11.61 14.27
CA ARG A 57 -16.14 -11.43 15.69
C ARG A 57 -17.24 -12.41 16.11
N ILE A 58 -18.30 -12.53 15.33
CA ILE A 58 -19.42 -13.44 15.64
C ILE A 58 -18.95 -14.89 15.63
N TRP A 59 -18.19 -15.30 14.61
CA TRP A 59 -17.79 -16.71 14.46
C TRP A 59 -16.49 -17.07 15.20
N LYS A 60 -15.94 -16.14 16.00
CA LYS A 60 -14.64 -16.29 16.71
C LYS A 60 -13.53 -16.82 15.79
N MET A 61 -13.53 -16.40 14.52
CA MET A 61 -12.64 -16.85 13.45
C MET A 61 -11.44 -15.91 13.23
N GLN A 62 -11.19 -14.95 14.13
CA GLN A 62 -10.06 -14.03 14.00
C GLN A 62 -8.73 -14.78 13.96
N THR A 63 -8.03 -14.70 12.82
CA THR A 63 -6.69 -15.26 12.66
C THR A 63 -5.63 -14.21 12.96
N ARG A 64 -4.40 -14.65 13.23
CA ARG A 64 -3.25 -13.74 13.37
C ARG A 64 -2.93 -13.04 12.05
N LEU A 65 -3.12 -13.73 10.92
CA LEU A 65 -2.98 -13.18 9.57
C LEU A 65 -3.98 -12.06 9.32
N GLY A 66 -5.28 -12.30 9.55
CA GLY A 66 -6.34 -11.30 9.35
C GLY A 66 -6.07 -10.03 10.16
N LYS A 67 -5.73 -10.16 11.45
CA LYS A 67 -5.37 -9.00 12.29
C LYS A 67 -4.18 -8.18 11.78
N MET A 68 -3.31 -8.76 10.96
CA MET A 68 -2.18 -8.07 10.32
C MET A 68 -2.54 -7.54 8.92
N LEU A 69 -3.36 -8.27 8.16
CA LEU A 69 -3.75 -7.92 6.80
C LEU A 69 -4.88 -6.89 6.74
N ASP A 70 -5.82 -6.89 7.69
CA ASP A 70 -6.98 -5.97 7.63
C ASP A 70 -6.50 -4.50 7.65
N PRO A 71 -5.62 -4.07 8.59
CA PRO A 71 -5.11 -2.70 8.57
C PRO A 71 -4.23 -2.38 7.36
N LEU A 72 -3.68 -3.40 6.68
CA LEU A 72 -2.91 -3.25 5.45
C LEU A 72 -3.83 -2.99 4.26
N ALA A 73 -4.84 -3.85 4.07
CA ALA A 73 -5.76 -3.82 2.95
C ALA A 73 -6.56 -2.52 2.91
N ASP A 74 -7.07 -2.07 4.07
CA ASP A 74 -7.80 -0.81 4.22
C ASP A 74 -6.99 0.38 3.69
N LYS A 75 -5.70 0.42 4.03
CA LYS A 75 -4.82 1.54 3.67
C LYS A 75 -4.33 1.48 2.24
N VAL A 76 -4.16 0.27 1.70
CA VAL A 76 -3.81 0.08 0.29
C VAL A 76 -4.92 0.63 -0.60
N ILE A 77 -6.18 0.21 -0.41
CA ILE A 77 -7.27 0.63 -1.28
C ILE A 77 -7.52 2.15 -1.20
N ILE A 78 -7.51 2.73 -0.01
CA ILE A 78 -7.69 4.19 0.18
C ILE A 78 -6.55 4.96 -0.49
N SER A 79 -5.29 4.55 -0.26
CA SER A 79 -4.14 5.24 -0.86
C SER A 79 -4.18 5.17 -2.39
N PHE A 80 -4.53 4.02 -2.95
CA PHE A 80 -4.68 3.84 -4.39
C PHE A 80 -5.79 4.69 -4.99
N ALA A 81 -6.96 4.70 -4.33
CA ALA A 81 -8.08 5.49 -4.75
C ALA A 81 -7.70 6.97 -4.78
N ILE A 82 -7.14 7.49 -3.70
CA ILE A 82 -6.73 8.90 -3.61
C ILE A 82 -5.66 9.25 -4.65
N ILE A 83 -4.64 8.40 -4.85
CA ILE A 83 -3.64 8.62 -5.92
C ILE A 83 -4.31 8.69 -7.30
N THR A 84 -5.28 7.82 -7.57
CA THR A 84 -6.01 7.83 -8.85
C THR A 84 -6.84 9.12 -9.00
N LEU A 85 -7.56 9.53 -7.95
CA LEU A 85 -8.35 10.76 -7.95
C LEU A 85 -7.46 12.01 -8.12
N LEU A 86 -6.29 12.02 -7.48
CA LEU A 86 -5.28 13.08 -7.61
C LEU A 86 -4.78 13.24 -9.06
N VAL A 87 -4.75 12.16 -9.83
CA VAL A 87 -4.26 12.16 -11.22
C VAL A 87 -5.36 12.44 -12.23
N LYS A 88 -6.58 11.93 -12.04
CA LYS A 88 -7.63 11.90 -13.08
C LYS A 88 -8.90 12.67 -12.75
N LEU A 89 -9.22 12.94 -11.48
CA LEU A 89 -10.48 13.57 -11.05
C LEU A 89 -10.28 14.85 -10.23
N ASP A 90 -9.21 15.60 -10.54
CA ASP A 90 -8.90 16.92 -9.95
C ASP A 90 -8.96 16.96 -8.41
N PHE A 91 -8.63 15.84 -7.77
CA PHE A 91 -8.63 15.78 -6.32
C PHE A 91 -7.57 16.72 -5.77
N PRO A 92 -7.89 17.57 -4.78
CA PRO A 92 -6.98 18.60 -4.34
C PRO A 92 -5.75 18.03 -3.62
N LEU A 93 -4.56 18.50 -4.00
CA LEU A 93 -3.29 18.12 -3.38
C LEU A 93 -3.27 18.39 -1.87
N TRP A 94 -3.87 19.50 -1.45
CA TRP A 94 -3.94 19.91 -0.05
C TRP A 94 -4.74 18.92 0.82
N ALA A 95 -5.65 18.13 0.22
CA ALA A 95 -6.36 17.06 0.93
C ALA A 95 -5.67 15.70 0.75
N GLY A 96 -5.27 15.36 -0.47
CA GLY A 96 -4.74 14.02 -0.79
C GLY A 96 -3.42 13.70 -0.11
N ILE A 97 -2.49 14.65 -0.11
CA ILE A 97 -1.14 14.44 0.46
C ILE A 97 -1.21 14.19 1.98
N PRO A 98 -1.91 15.00 2.80
CA PRO A 98 -2.05 14.71 4.23
C PRO A 98 -2.73 13.38 4.52
N ILE A 99 -3.74 12.99 3.74
CA ILE A 99 -4.43 11.71 3.92
C ILE A 99 -3.46 10.54 3.71
N ILE A 100 -2.74 10.52 2.58
CA ILE A 100 -1.77 9.45 2.27
C ILE A 100 -0.69 9.41 3.35
N LEU A 101 -0.10 10.57 3.69
CA LEU A 101 0.95 10.67 4.71
C LEU A 101 0.49 10.09 6.06
N ARG A 102 -0.69 10.51 6.52
CA ARG A 102 -1.27 10.04 7.78
C ARG A 102 -1.56 8.54 7.76
N ASP A 103 -2.06 8.02 6.65
CA ASP A 103 -2.37 6.59 6.53
C ASP A 103 -1.12 5.72 6.62
N ILE A 104 -0.01 6.16 6.02
CA ILE A 104 1.27 5.44 6.13
C ILE A 104 1.84 5.56 7.57
N ILE A 105 1.71 6.71 8.23
CA ILE A 105 2.15 6.91 9.63
C ILE A 105 1.36 6.01 10.59
N LEU A 106 0.03 5.97 10.45
CA LEU A 106 -0.82 5.12 11.30
C LEU A 106 -0.51 3.64 11.10
N PHE A 107 -0.29 3.25 9.85
CA PHE A 107 0.08 1.89 9.50
C PHE A 107 1.42 1.48 10.13
N SER A 108 2.47 2.27 9.89
CA SER A 108 3.80 2.02 10.44
C SER A 108 3.79 2.02 11.97
N GLY A 109 3.11 2.98 12.62
CA GLY A 109 2.96 3.02 14.08
C GLY A 109 2.23 1.80 14.67
N GLY A 110 1.17 1.34 14.00
CA GLY A 110 0.43 0.12 14.36
C GLY A 110 1.31 -1.13 14.29
N LEU A 111 2.13 -1.24 13.24
CA LEU A 111 3.07 -2.34 13.08
C LEU A 111 4.21 -2.34 14.11
N VAL A 112 4.75 -1.17 14.47
CA VAL A 112 5.78 -1.11 15.53
C VAL A 112 5.22 -1.62 16.86
N TYR A 113 3.98 -1.25 17.19
CA TYR A 113 3.33 -1.70 18.41
C TYR A 113 3.20 -3.23 18.44
N LEU A 114 2.72 -3.83 17.34
CA LEU A 114 2.61 -5.28 17.18
C LEU A 114 3.97 -5.98 17.24
N SER A 115 5.01 -5.38 16.65
CA SER A 115 6.37 -5.92 16.67
C SER A 115 6.98 -5.92 18.07
N LYS A 116 6.66 -4.94 18.92
CA LYS A 116 7.21 -4.83 20.29
C LYS A 116 6.39 -5.61 21.32
N ASN A 117 5.07 -5.67 21.17
CA ASN A 117 4.17 -6.33 22.11
C ASN A 117 3.38 -7.45 21.41
N ARG A 118 4.01 -8.61 21.17
CA ARG A 118 3.42 -9.78 20.47
C ARG A 118 2.07 -10.27 21.02
N LYS A 119 1.62 -9.81 22.19
CA LYS A 119 0.37 -10.20 22.86
C LYS A 119 -0.73 -9.13 22.88
N LYS A 120 -0.47 -7.88 22.48
CA LYS A 120 -1.51 -6.84 22.44
C LYS A 120 -1.60 -6.28 21.03
N VAL A 121 -2.74 -6.52 20.38
CA VAL A 121 -3.13 -5.82 19.14
C VAL A 121 -3.68 -4.47 19.57
N LEU A 122 -3.22 -3.37 18.95
CA LEU A 122 -3.81 -2.05 19.16
C LEU A 122 -5.29 -2.18 18.85
N LYS A 123 -6.15 -2.02 19.86
CA LYS A 123 -7.60 -1.96 19.62
C LYS A 123 -7.84 -0.75 18.70
N PRO A 124 -8.61 -0.92 17.60
CA PRO A 124 -8.89 0.17 16.69
C PRO A 124 -9.52 1.33 17.46
N ASN A 125 -8.93 2.52 17.31
CA ASN A 125 -9.45 3.72 17.94
C ASN A 125 -10.67 4.19 17.15
N LEU A 126 -11.75 4.59 17.83
CA LEU A 126 -12.99 5.08 17.18
C LEU A 126 -12.69 6.20 16.17
N LEU A 127 -11.77 7.11 16.51
CA LEU A 127 -11.32 8.20 15.63
C LEU A 127 -10.69 7.72 14.31
N GLY A 128 -9.95 6.61 14.35
CA GLY A 128 -9.35 6.03 13.15
C GLY A 128 -10.42 5.59 12.15
N LYS A 129 -11.46 4.91 12.65
CA LYS A 129 -12.62 4.44 11.87
C LYS A 129 -13.49 5.57 11.34
N ILE A 130 -13.74 6.59 12.18
CA ILE A 130 -14.50 7.77 11.75
C ILE A 130 -13.79 8.44 10.58
N THR A 131 -12.48 8.59 10.65
CA THR A 131 -11.76 9.23 9.55
C THR A 131 -11.76 8.36 8.28
N THR A 132 -11.59 7.03 8.40
CA THR A 132 -11.64 6.16 7.21
C THR A 132 -13.01 6.19 6.55
N PHE A 133 -14.09 6.33 7.34
CA PHE A 133 -15.43 6.58 6.81
C PHE A 133 -15.46 7.89 6.00
N PHE A 134 -14.98 9.01 6.55
CA PHE A 134 -14.92 10.28 5.81
C PHE A 134 -14.05 10.20 4.55
N GLN A 135 -12.91 9.50 4.61
CA GLN A 135 -12.05 9.26 3.44
C GLN A 135 -12.77 8.46 2.34
N MET A 136 -13.48 7.39 2.70
CA MET A 136 -14.27 6.60 1.75
C MET A 136 -15.42 7.42 1.16
N SER A 137 -16.13 8.18 1.99
CA SER A 137 -17.18 9.09 1.52
C SER A 137 -16.62 10.14 0.56
N ALA A 138 -15.44 10.72 0.85
CA ALA A 138 -14.79 11.67 -0.04
C ALA A 138 -14.44 11.04 -1.40
N ILE A 139 -13.95 9.80 -1.40
CA ILE A 139 -13.71 9.03 -2.63
C ILE A 139 -15.02 8.90 -3.43
N VAL A 140 -16.10 8.45 -2.78
CA VAL A 140 -17.40 8.27 -3.43
C VAL A 140 -17.93 9.56 -4.03
N VAL A 141 -17.90 10.67 -3.29
CA VAL A 141 -18.40 11.98 -3.73
C VAL A 141 -17.65 12.50 -4.96
N TYR A 142 -16.33 12.25 -5.04
CA TYR A 142 -15.53 12.58 -6.22
C TYR A 142 -15.84 11.68 -7.42
N VAL A 143 -16.04 10.38 -7.20
CA VAL A 143 -16.38 9.42 -8.28
C VAL A 143 -17.76 9.70 -8.87
N VAL A 144 -18.74 10.05 -8.03
CA VAL A 144 -20.12 10.37 -8.45
C VAL A 144 -20.24 11.80 -9.00
N ASN A 145 -19.21 12.63 -8.82
CA ASN A 145 -19.18 14.03 -9.24
C ASN A 145 -20.36 14.87 -8.69
N ILE A 146 -20.58 14.80 -7.37
CA ILE A 146 -21.60 15.59 -6.68
C ILE A 146 -21.18 17.09 -6.63
N ASN A 147 -22.09 18.00 -6.26
CA ASN A 147 -21.82 19.43 -6.17
C ASN A 147 -20.58 19.79 -5.32
N ASP A 148 -19.90 20.86 -5.72
CA ASP A 148 -18.61 21.25 -5.14
C ASP A 148 -18.70 21.69 -3.67
N ILE A 149 -19.87 22.17 -3.24
CA ILE A 149 -20.14 22.49 -1.83
C ILE A 149 -20.02 21.23 -0.97
N ILE A 150 -20.61 20.12 -1.41
CA ILE A 150 -20.53 18.84 -0.68
C ILE A 150 -19.11 18.28 -0.76
N LYS A 151 -18.45 18.32 -1.93
CA LYS A 151 -17.03 17.91 -2.06
C LYS A 151 -16.16 18.65 -1.05
N ASN A 152 -16.19 19.98 -1.07
CA ASN A 152 -15.31 20.81 -0.24
C ASN A 152 -15.64 20.67 1.25
N GLY A 153 -16.93 20.69 1.62
CA GLY A 153 -17.35 20.48 3.01
C GLY A 153 -16.88 19.12 3.55
N LEU A 154 -17.02 18.06 2.74
CA LEU A 154 -16.59 16.73 3.12
C LEU A 154 -15.05 16.61 3.20
N LEU A 155 -14.31 17.27 2.30
CA LEU A 155 -12.85 17.30 2.37
C LEU A 155 -12.32 18.01 3.60
N VAL A 156 -12.93 19.14 4.00
CA VAL A 156 -12.56 19.86 5.22
C VAL A 156 -12.81 18.97 6.45
N LEU A 157 -13.96 18.30 6.53
CA LEU A 157 -14.24 17.33 7.59
C LEU A 157 -13.22 16.18 7.58
N THR A 158 -12.94 15.62 6.40
CA THR A 158 -11.96 14.55 6.22
C THR A 158 -10.59 14.96 6.74
N LEU A 159 -10.13 16.18 6.43
CA LEU A 159 -8.87 16.70 6.92
C LEU A 159 -8.88 16.94 8.42
N ALA A 160 -9.92 17.56 8.97
CA ALA A 160 -10.04 17.78 10.40
C ALA A 160 -9.88 16.46 11.17
N PHE A 161 -10.61 15.42 10.79
CA PHE A 161 -10.47 14.09 11.39
C PHE A 161 -9.11 13.43 11.10
N THR A 162 -8.52 13.67 9.93
CA THR A 162 -7.18 13.19 9.58
C THR A 162 -6.13 13.75 10.54
N PHE A 163 -6.15 15.06 10.78
CA PHE A 163 -5.23 15.73 11.71
C PHE A 163 -5.49 15.34 13.17
N ILE A 164 -6.76 15.32 13.61
CA ILE A 164 -7.12 14.89 14.98
C ILE A 164 -6.66 13.44 15.22
N SER A 165 -6.95 12.54 14.29
CA SER A 165 -6.50 11.15 14.38
C SER A 165 -4.97 11.07 14.40
N ALA A 166 -4.28 11.74 13.49
CA ALA A 166 -2.81 11.78 13.45
C ALA A 166 -2.23 12.26 14.79
N TYR A 167 -2.77 13.34 15.36
CA TYR A 167 -2.35 13.89 16.65
C TYR A 167 -2.55 12.91 17.81
N VAL A 168 -3.74 12.30 17.92
CA VAL A 168 -4.05 11.32 18.99
C VAL A 168 -3.13 10.11 18.89
N TYR A 169 -2.89 9.60 17.68
CA TYR A 169 -1.98 8.49 17.46
C TYR A 169 -0.52 8.87 17.67
N PHE A 170 -0.12 10.09 17.31
CA PHE A 170 1.20 10.61 17.61
C PHE A 170 1.45 10.64 19.12
N ILE A 171 0.51 11.16 19.93
CA ILE A 171 0.62 11.15 21.40
C ILE A 171 0.67 9.72 21.96
N LYS A 172 -0.24 8.85 21.52
CA LYS A 172 -0.26 7.44 21.97
C LYS A 172 1.05 6.74 21.60
N GLY A 173 1.54 6.94 20.38
CA GLY A 173 2.81 6.43 19.89
C GLY A 173 3.99 6.98 20.69
N TYR A 174 4.06 8.29 20.87
CA TYR A 174 5.09 8.99 21.65
C TYR A 174 5.15 8.43 23.08
N ARG A 175 4.01 8.35 23.77
CA ARG A 175 3.93 7.78 25.12
C ARG A 175 4.43 6.33 25.16
N LEU A 176 4.08 5.50 24.17
CA LEU A 176 4.55 4.11 24.08
C LEU A 176 6.04 3.96 23.75
N PHE A 177 6.60 4.88 22.96
CA PHE A 177 8.00 4.86 22.56
C PHE A 177 8.95 5.42 23.62
N PHE A 178 8.53 6.45 24.35
CA PHE A 178 9.39 7.16 25.31
C PHE A 178 9.27 6.64 26.76
N THR A 179 8.25 5.84 27.11
CA THR A 179 8.09 5.32 28.50
C THR A 179 8.81 4.01 28.80
N LYS A 180 9.41 3.31 27.81
CA LYS A 180 10.21 2.10 28.05
C LYS A 180 11.66 2.30 27.59
N LYS A 181 12.61 2.00 28.49
CA LYS A 181 14.08 2.09 28.33
C LYS A 181 14.54 1.88 26.87
N LYS A 182 15.26 2.89 26.35
CA LYS A 182 15.87 3.02 25.02
C LYS A 182 16.34 1.68 24.41
N LYS A 183 15.61 1.15 23.42
CA LYS A 183 16.26 0.56 22.24
C LYS A 183 16.38 1.66 21.20
N ARG A 184 17.61 2.11 20.91
CA ARG A 184 17.88 3.12 19.86
C ARG A 184 17.24 2.63 18.55
N VAL A 185 16.61 3.54 17.79
CA VAL A 185 16.11 3.21 16.45
C VAL A 185 17.32 2.84 15.59
N ASN A 186 17.37 1.59 15.13
CA ASN A 186 18.48 1.10 14.32
C ASN A 186 18.54 1.86 12.99
N LEU A 187 19.74 1.95 12.40
CA LEU A 187 19.96 2.67 11.14
C LEU A 187 19.01 2.21 10.00
N PRO A 188 18.75 0.90 9.79
CA PRO A 188 17.80 0.45 8.77
C PRO A 188 16.40 1.05 8.98
N ASN A 189 15.88 1.04 10.20
CA ASN A 189 14.56 1.59 10.49
C ASN A 189 14.47 3.09 10.22
N LYS A 190 15.56 3.86 10.37
CA LYS A 190 15.57 5.29 10.03
C LYS A 190 15.45 5.49 8.52
N ILE A 191 16.14 4.67 7.74
CA ILE A 191 16.08 4.70 6.27
C ILE A 191 14.66 4.33 5.81
N THR A 192 14.06 3.29 6.40
CA THR A 192 12.67 2.91 6.11
C THR A 192 11.68 4.03 6.43
N ILE A 193 11.83 4.73 7.56
CA ILE A 193 10.97 5.88 7.92
C ILE A 193 11.15 7.04 6.94
N PHE A 194 12.40 7.35 6.56
CA PHE A 194 12.67 8.36 5.53
C PHE A 194 11.96 8.02 4.22
N ARG A 195 12.11 6.78 3.73
CA ARG A 195 11.49 6.28 2.50
C ARG A 195 9.97 6.49 2.52
N ILE A 196 9.32 6.11 3.62
CA ILE A 196 7.88 6.31 3.83
C ILE A 196 7.46 7.78 3.69
N LEU A 197 8.18 8.67 4.37
CA LEU A 197 7.83 10.10 4.39
C LEU A 197 8.15 10.79 3.05
N ALA A 198 9.08 10.24 2.28
CA ALA A 198 9.47 10.75 0.97
C ALA A 198 8.43 10.41 -0.13
N ILE A 199 7.61 9.36 0.01
CA ILE A 199 6.60 8.98 -0.99
C ILE A 199 5.55 10.09 -1.22
N PRO A 200 4.90 10.68 -0.19
CA PRO A 200 3.98 11.79 -0.39
C PRO A 200 4.65 13.03 -1.01
N VAL A 201 5.91 13.29 -0.65
CA VAL A 201 6.69 14.40 -1.25
C VAL A 201 6.92 14.14 -2.74
N PHE A 202 7.28 12.91 -3.11
CA PHE A 202 7.40 12.48 -4.51
C PHE A 202 6.09 12.69 -5.29
N ILE A 203 4.96 12.26 -4.75
CA ILE A 203 3.63 12.45 -5.38
C ILE A 203 3.32 13.94 -5.54
N ALA A 204 3.60 14.76 -4.52
CA ALA A 204 3.37 16.21 -4.59
C ALA A 204 4.18 16.87 -5.71
N PHE A 205 5.46 16.48 -5.88
CA PHE A 205 6.28 16.99 -6.98
C PHE A 205 5.76 16.54 -8.34
N LEU A 206 5.38 15.26 -8.52
CA LEU A 206 4.81 14.76 -9.78
C LEU A 206 3.59 15.59 -10.24
N LEU A 207 2.72 15.95 -9.29
CA LEU A 207 1.47 16.64 -9.58
C LEU A 207 1.58 18.17 -9.55
N SER A 208 2.70 18.72 -9.06
CA SER A 208 2.91 20.17 -9.00
C SER A 208 2.95 20.83 -10.39
N SER A 209 2.77 22.14 -10.42
CA SER A 209 3.00 22.99 -11.60
C SER A 209 4.47 23.42 -11.77
N PHE A 210 5.39 22.91 -10.95
CA PHE A 210 6.80 23.30 -10.95
C PHE A 210 7.51 22.90 -12.26
N GLU A 211 8.35 23.79 -12.80
CA GLU A 211 9.02 23.63 -14.09
C GLU A 211 9.92 22.38 -14.14
N TYR A 212 10.79 22.21 -13.14
CA TYR A 212 11.73 21.08 -13.06
C TYR A 212 11.14 19.84 -12.37
N LYS A 213 9.81 19.74 -12.26
CA LYS A 213 9.16 18.68 -11.50
C LYS A 213 9.55 17.27 -11.93
N ASN A 214 9.72 17.02 -13.23
CA ASN A 214 10.05 15.68 -13.73
C ASN A 214 11.46 15.27 -13.27
N ILE A 215 12.42 16.19 -13.28
CA ILE A 215 13.80 15.93 -12.83
C ILE A 215 13.82 15.70 -11.32
N VAL A 216 13.20 16.60 -10.54
CA VAL A 216 13.14 16.48 -9.08
C VAL A 216 12.41 15.20 -8.67
N ALA A 217 11.26 14.89 -9.28
CA ALA A 217 10.52 13.67 -9.00
C ALA A 217 11.30 12.42 -9.41
N THR A 218 12.05 12.45 -10.51
CA THR A 218 12.92 11.33 -10.91
C THR A 218 14.04 11.11 -9.89
N VAL A 219 14.73 12.17 -9.48
CA VAL A 219 15.80 12.09 -8.47
C VAL A 219 15.24 11.54 -7.15
N LEU A 220 14.09 12.06 -6.70
CA LEU A 220 13.39 11.53 -5.54
C LEU A 220 13.04 10.06 -5.71
N PHE A 221 12.45 9.66 -6.84
CA PHE A 221 12.11 8.27 -7.12
C PHE A 221 13.33 7.34 -7.01
N ILE A 222 14.46 7.71 -7.63
CA ILE A 222 15.70 6.94 -7.58
C ILE A 222 16.22 6.83 -6.15
N ILE A 223 16.28 7.95 -5.40
CA ILE A 223 16.76 7.95 -4.00
C ILE A 223 15.89 7.04 -3.13
N ILE A 224 14.57 7.15 -3.26
CA ILE A 224 13.60 6.33 -2.51
C ILE A 224 13.76 4.85 -2.89
N ALA A 225 13.85 4.52 -4.17
CA ALA A 225 13.99 3.14 -4.64
C ALA A 225 15.33 2.51 -4.23
N LEU A 226 16.44 3.24 -4.31
CA LEU A 226 17.76 2.76 -3.88
C LEU A 226 17.86 2.60 -2.36
N SER A 227 17.10 3.39 -1.59
CA SER A 227 17.11 3.31 -0.12
C SER A 227 16.65 1.95 0.42
N ASP A 228 15.83 1.19 -0.31
CA ASP A 228 15.42 -0.19 0.02
C ASP A 228 16.57 -1.20 -0.10
N ALA A 229 17.37 -1.08 -1.17
CA ALA A 229 18.53 -1.96 -1.33
C ALA A 229 19.55 -1.71 -0.20
N LEU A 230 19.73 -0.44 0.17
CA LEU A 230 20.63 0.00 1.22
C LEU A 230 20.19 -0.45 2.62
N ASP A 231 18.93 -0.22 3.00
CA ASP A 231 18.45 -0.61 4.34
C ASP A 231 18.44 -2.15 4.52
N GLY A 232 18.06 -2.90 3.48
CA GLY A 232 18.13 -4.36 3.45
C GLY A 232 19.56 -4.90 3.53
N TYR A 233 20.51 -4.30 2.81
CA TYR A 233 21.93 -4.67 2.89
C TYR A 233 22.50 -4.41 4.29
N ILE A 234 22.27 -3.21 4.83
CA ILE A 234 22.75 -2.83 6.17
C ILE A 234 22.11 -3.72 7.25
N ALA A 235 20.82 -4.03 7.14
CA ALA A 235 20.11 -4.88 8.09
C ALA A 235 20.68 -6.31 8.11
N ARG A 236 21.00 -6.89 6.94
CA ARG A 236 21.61 -8.23 6.86
C ARG A 236 23.05 -8.22 7.35
N LYS A 237 23.87 -7.25 6.92
CA LYS A 237 25.28 -7.15 7.31
C LYS A 237 25.47 -6.91 8.80
N ARG A 238 24.57 -6.16 9.43
CA ARG A 238 24.62 -5.84 10.87
C ARG A 238 23.77 -6.77 11.74
N TYR A 239 23.15 -7.81 11.18
CA TYR A 239 22.19 -8.68 11.88
C TYR A 239 21.07 -7.90 12.59
N GLN A 240 20.65 -6.77 12.01
CA GLN A 240 19.68 -5.82 12.55
C GLN A 240 18.30 -5.93 11.86
N VAL A 241 17.93 -7.11 11.38
CA VAL A 241 16.64 -7.33 10.71
C VAL A 241 15.50 -7.22 11.72
N THR A 242 14.58 -6.27 11.52
CA THR A 242 13.45 -6.02 12.42
C THR A 242 12.14 -6.51 11.82
N SER A 243 11.18 -6.94 12.65
CA SER A 243 9.83 -7.29 12.17
C SER A 243 9.07 -6.07 11.63
N PHE A 244 9.44 -4.86 12.05
CA PHE A 244 8.91 -3.62 11.52
C PHE A 244 9.28 -3.45 10.05
N GLY A 245 10.59 -3.49 9.71
CA GLY A 245 11.04 -3.38 8.32
C GLY A 245 10.40 -4.45 7.44
N LYS A 246 10.46 -5.73 7.86
CA LYS A 246 9.85 -6.87 7.13
C LYS A 246 8.38 -6.66 6.70
N LEU A 247 7.60 -5.87 7.44
CA LEU A 247 6.20 -5.62 7.16
C LEU A 247 5.95 -4.29 6.44
N VAL A 248 6.78 -3.28 6.68
CA VAL A 248 6.66 -1.95 6.09
C VAL A 248 7.28 -1.88 4.70
N ASP A 249 8.45 -2.48 4.51
CA ASP A 249 9.20 -2.41 3.24
C ASP A 249 8.34 -2.87 2.06
N PRO A 250 7.63 -4.02 2.13
CA PRO A 250 6.78 -4.47 1.02
C PRO A 250 5.57 -3.58 0.75
N LEU A 251 5.16 -2.72 1.68
CA LEU A 251 4.09 -1.75 1.44
C LEU A 251 4.65 -0.49 0.79
N ALA A 252 5.73 0.06 1.34
CA ALA A 252 6.36 1.28 0.85
C ALA A 252 6.80 1.13 -0.62
N ASP A 253 7.40 -0.01 -0.98
CA ASP A 253 7.82 -0.30 -2.36
C ASP A 253 6.65 -0.27 -3.33
N LYS A 254 5.52 -0.89 -2.94
CA LYS A 254 4.34 -0.94 -3.81
C LYS A 254 3.70 0.42 -3.96
N LEU A 255 3.61 1.21 -2.89
CA LEU A 255 3.05 2.55 -2.97
C LEU A 255 3.92 3.45 -3.85
N LEU A 256 5.25 3.36 -3.75
CA LEU A 256 6.16 4.10 -4.62
C LEU A 256 5.98 3.73 -6.10
N VAL A 257 6.10 2.45 -6.44
CA VAL A 257 6.00 1.97 -7.84
C VAL A 257 4.61 2.25 -8.41
N SER A 258 3.56 2.01 -7.63
CA SER A 258 2.20 2.18 -8.11
C SER A 258 1.81 3.64 -8.27
N SER A 259 2.25 4.52 -7.38
CA SER A 259 2.01 5.96 -7.54
C SER A 259 2.68 6.52 -8.79
N ALA A 260 3.94 6.10 -9.05
CA ALA A 260 4.62 6.46 -10.28
C ALA A 260 3.87 5.94 -11.52
N LEU A 261 3.48 4.66 -11.53
CA LEU A 261 2.76 4.07 -12.66
C LEU A 261 1.40 4.72 -12.91
N ILE A 262 0.59 4.95 -11.88
CA ILE A 262 -0.73 5.60 -12.01
C ILE A 262 -0.57 7.01 -12.58
N PHE A 263 0.42 7.77 -12.10
CA PHE A 263 0.73 9.08 -12.66
C PHE A 263 1.11 9.01 -14.14
N LEU A 264 1.95 8.02 -14.51
CA LEU A 264 2.39 7.83 -15.89
C LEU A 264 1.25 7.47 -16.86
N ILE A 265 0.15 6.87 -16.37
CA ILE A 265 -1.06 6.67 -17.19
C ILE A 265 -1.58 8.01 -17.70
N GLY A 266 -1.66 9.02 -16.81
CA GLY A 266 -2.03 10.39 -17.17
C GLY A 266 -1.00 11.11 -18.06
N LYS A 267 0.14 10.48 -18.36
CA LYS A 267 1.20 10.99 -19.25
C LYS A 267 1.38 10.17 -20.52
N GLY A 268 0.43 9.28 -20.84
CA GLY A 268 0.38 8.55 -22.11
C GLY A 268 0.88 7.10 -22.05
N ILE A 269 1.29 6.59 -20.87
CA ILE A 269 1.48 5.14 -20.72
C ILE A 269 0.11 4.46 -20.77
N GLN A 270 -0.04 3.39 -21.57
CA GLN A 270 -1.33 2.73 -21.64
C GLN A 270 -1.70 2.11 -20.28
N PRO A 271 -2.96 2.25 -19.82
CA PRO A 271 -3.36 1.81 -18.49
C PRO A 271 -3.07 0.33 -18.21
N TRP A 272 -3.21 -0.54 -19.22
CA TRP A 272 -2.97 -1.98 -19.07
C TRP A 272 -1.54 -2.32 -18.60
N ILE A 273 -0.54 -1.54 -19.03
CA ILE A 273 0.86 -1.71 -18.62
C ILE A 273 0.99 -1.54 -17.11
N ALA A 274 0.47 -0.43 -16.60
CA ALA A 274 0.50 -0.10 -15.19
C ALA A 274 -0.27 -1.15 -14.36
N TYR A 275 -1.47 -1.54 -14.80
CA TYR A 275 -2.30 -2.46 -14.02
C TYR A 275 -1.78 -3.88 -14.00
N VAL A 276 -1.18 -4.39 -15.09
CA VAL A 276 -0.53 -5.71 -15.07
C VAL A 276 0.60 -5.73 -14.04
N ILE A 277 1.43 -4.68 -14.02
CA ILE A 277 2.52 -4.56 -13.05
C ILE A 277 1.96 -4.53 -11.62
N ILE A 278 1.05 -3.60 -11.35
CA ILE A 278 0.47 -3.39 -10.02
C ILE A 278 -0.25 -4.64 -9.52
N ALA A 279 -1.12 -5.24 -10.33
CA ALA A 279 -1.88 -6.44 -9.95
C ALA A 279 -0.94 -7.58 -9.55
N ARG A 280 0.14 -7.77 -10.31
CA ARG A 280 1.16 -8.77 -9.99
C ARG A 280 1.87 -8.45 -8.67
N GLU A 281 2.21 -7.19 -8.37
CA GLU A 281 2.84 -6.83 -7.08
C GLU A 281 2.01 -7.28 -5.88
N PHE A 282 0.71 -7.05 -5.95
CA PHE A 282 -0.23 -7.42 -4.89
C PHE A 282 -0.48 -8.91 -4.85
N ALA A 283 -0.68 -9.56 -5.99
CA ALA A 283 -0.90 -11.01 -6.06
C ALA A 283 0.26 -11.81 -5.45
N VAL A 284 1.50 -11.55 -5.88
CA VAL A 284 2.68 -12.26 -5.36
C VAL A 284 2.88 -11.98 -3.87
N THR A 285 2.60 -10.77 -3.41
CA THR A 285 2.70 -10.46 -1.98
C THR A 285 1.62 -11.17 -1.17
N GLY A 286 0.37 -11.19 -1.65
CA GLY A 286 -0.73 -11.92 -1.02
C GLY A 286 -0.37 -13.39 -0.84
N ILE A 287 0.11 -14.05 -1.91
CA ILE A 287 0.54 -15.45 -1.88
C ILE A 287 1.67 -15.66 -0.86
N ARG A 288 2.70 -14.80 -0.86
CA ARG A 288 3.81 -14.89 0.11
C ARG A 288 3.35 -14.70 1.55
N MET A 289 2.38 -13.81 1.79
CA MET A 289 1.82 -13.59 3.13
C MET A 289 1.00 -14.79 3.60
N ILE A 290 0.17 -15.39 2.74
CA ILE A 290 -0.56 -16.63 3.05
C ILE A 290 0.44 -17.73 3.43
N ALA A 291 1.47 -17.95 2.60
CA ALA A 291 2.50 -18.96 2.83
C ALA A 291 3.19 -18.79 4.19
N LEU A 292 3.60 -17.56 4.53
CA LEU A 292 4.29 -17.25 5.79
C LEU A 292 3.50 -17.66 7.02
N THR A 293 2.17 -17.63 6.96
CA THR A 293 1.33 -17.97 8.11
C THR A 293 1.08 -19.45 8.28
N LYS A 294 1.46 -20.25 7.29
CA LYS A 294 1.59 -21.70 7.40
C LYS A 294 3.02 -22.13 7.73
N ASN A 295 3.84 -21.21 8.21
CA ASN A 295 5.28 -21.39 8.43
C ASN A 295 6.08 -21.77 7.17
N TYR A 296 5.50 -21.58 5.98
CA TYR A 296 6.19 -21.79 4.71
C TYR A 296 6.75 -20.47 4.20
N THR A 297 8.05 -20.40 3.97
CA THR A 297 8.68 -19.20 3.41
C THR A 297 8.91 -19.40 1.92
N ILE A 298 8.18 -18.67 1.07
CA ILE A 298 8.52 -18.60 -0.36
C ILE A 298 9.78 -17.72 -0.50
N PRO A 299 10.92 -18.30 -0.93
CA PRO A 299 12.17 -17.56 -1.04
C PRO A 299 12.10 -16.49 -2.14
N ALA A 300 12.95 -15.47 -2.02
CA ALA A 300 13.09 -14.46 -3.05
C ALA A 300 13.85 -15.04 -4.26
N LYS A 301 13.23 -15.01 -5.44
CA LYS A 301 13.83 -15.52 -6.68
C LYS A 301 14.57 -14.43 -7.45
N LEU A 302 15.53 -14.83 -8.29
CA LEU A 302 16.28 -13.91 -9.15
C LEU A 302 15.36 -13.12 -10.08
N SER A 303 14.36 -13.78 -10.67
CA SER A 303 13.33 -13.13 -11.52
C SER A 303 12.66 -11.95 -10.83
N GLY A 304 12.40 -12.05 -9.53
CA GLY A 304 11.80 -10.98 -8.74
C GLY A 304 12.73 -9.78 -8.57
N LYS A 305 14.05 -10.01 -8.46
CA LYS A 305 15.06 -8.93 -8.39
C LYS A 305 15.22 -8.24 -9.75
N VAL A 306 15.37 -9.01 -10.82
CA VAL A 306 15.51 -8.49 -12.20
C VAL A 306 14.29 -7.66 -12.58
N LYS A 307 13.09 -8.17 -12.28
CA LYS A 307 11.83 -7.44 -12.41
C LYS A 307 11.91 -6.07 -11.75
N THR A 308 12.31 -6.00 -10.47
CA THR A 308 12.34 -4.75 -9.71
C THR A 308 13.32 -3.75 -10.31
N VAL A 309 14.53 -4.20 -10.68
CA VAL A 309 15.53 -3.35 -11.34
C VAL A 309 15.00 -2.81 -12.67
N THR A 310 14.41 -3.67 -13.49
CA THR A 310 13.86 -3.27 -14.79
C THR A 310 12.71 -2.28 -14.64
N GLN A 311 11.81 -2.47 -13.67
CA GLN A 311 10.72 -1.51 -13.39
C GLN A 311 11.26 -0.14 -12.96
N ILE A 312 12.26 -0.10 -12.08
CA ILE A 312 12.87 1.16 -11.63
C ILE A 312 13.50 1.89 -12.82
N ILE A 313 14.25 1.18 -13.68
CA ILE A 313 14.88 1.74 -14.87
C ILE A 313 13.82 2.24 -15.86
N ALA A 314 12.77 1.46 -16.13
CA ALA A 314 11.69 1.83 -17.04
C ALA A 314 10.93 3.07 -16.55
N ILE A 315 10.52 3.10 -15.28
CA ILE A 315 9.82 4.25 -14.69
C ILE A 315 10.71 5.50 -14.76
N THR A 316 11.99 5.37 -14.42
CA THR A 316 12.97 6.47 -14.50
C THR A 316 13.09 7.02 -15.92
N ALA A 317 13.23 6.13 -16.92
CA ALA A 317 13.35 6.52 -18.32
C ALA A 317 12.09 7.25 -18.83
N VAL A 318 10.90 6.80 -18.43
CA VAL A 318 9.63 7.45 -18.80
C VAL A 318 9.47 8.79 -18.08
N LEU A 319 9.82 8.89 -16.79
CA LEU A 319 9.76 10.17 -16.05
C LEU A 319 10.70 11.23 -16.65
N LEU A 320 11.86 10.82 -17.14
CA LEU A 320 12.81 11.69 -17.87
C LEU A 320 12.42 11.94 -19.34
N LYS A 321 11.30 11.38 -19.81
CA LYS A 321 10.83 11.47 -21.20
C LYS A 321 11.85 10.95 -22.23
N LEU A 322 12.61 9.91 -21.89
CA LEU A 322 13.54 9.27 -22.82
C LEU A 322 12.77 8.48 -23.89
N SER A 323 13.20 8.57 -25.15
CA SER A 323 12.51 7.95 -26.31
C SER A 323 12.33 6.43 -26.17
N PHE A 324 13.31 5.75 -25.58
CA PHE A 324 13.28 4.30 -25.33
C PHE A 324 12.54 3.91 -24.05
N GLY A 325 12.03 4.86 -23.26
CA GLY A 325 11.34 4.59 -21.99
C GLY A 325 10.11 3.68 -22.16
N TYR A 326 9.37 3.84 -23.27
CA TYR A 326 8.25 2.98 -23.59
C TYR A 326 8.65 1.50 -23.80
N HIS A 327 9.72 1.28 -24.57
CA HIS A 327 10.25 -0.06 -24.84
C HIS A 327 10.72 -0.75 -23.55
N LEU A 328 11.41 0.00 -22.68
CA LEU A 328 11.79 -0.49 -21.35
C LEU A 328 10.58 -0.85 -20.49
N MET A 329 9.48 -0.11 -20.60
CA MET A 329 8.26 -0.42 -19.88
C MET A 329 7.62 -1.74 -20.35
N ILE A 330 7.62 -2.01 -21.66
CA ILE A 330 7.18 -3.29 -22.21
C ILE A 330 8.07 -4.44 -21.72
N ILE A 331 9.39 -4.26 -21.72
CA ILE A 331 10.34 -5.25 -21.17
C ILE A 331 10.04 -5.49 -19.68
N ALA A 332 9.79 -4.42 -18.91
CA ALA A 332 9.43 -4.52 -17.51
C ALA A 332 8.14 -5.34 -17.31
N VAL A 333 7.13 -5.17 -18.15
CA VAL A 333 5.90 -5.98 -18.12
C VAL A 333 6.20 -7.45 -18.39
N ILE A 334 6.94 -7.78 -19.45
CA ILE A 334 7.27 -9.17 -19.81
C ILE A 334 7.96 -9.88 -18.64
N ILE A 335 8.97 -9.25 -18.04
CA ILE A 335 9.71 -9.80 -16.90
C ILE A 335 8.79 -9.89 -15.66
N THR A 336 7.88 -8.93 -15.48
CA THR A 336 6.91 -8.93 -14.38
C THR A 336 5.95 -10.12 -14.48
N ILE A 337 5.42 -10.39 -15.69
CA ILE A 337 4.54 -11.53 -15.97
C ILE A 337 5.29 -12.84 -15.75
N TYR A 338 6.48 -13.00 -16.35
CA TYR A 338 7.31 -14.20 -16.19
C TYR A 338 7.55 -14.50 -14.72
N SER A 339 7.99 -13.50 -13.96
CA SER A 339 8.24 -13.67 -12.54
C SER A 339 6.93 -13.96 -11.78
N GLY A 340 5.80 -13.34 -12.14
CA GLY A 340 4.49 -13.64 -11.56
C GLY A 340 4.09 -15.11 -11.72
N ILE A 341 4.19 -15.64 -12.95
CA ILE A 341 3.93 -17.05 -13.27
C ILE A 341 4.85 -17.96 -12.46
N GLU A 342 6.14 -17.62 -12.38
CA GLU A 342 7.12 -18.41 -11.64
C GLU A 342 6.79 -18.51 -10.13
N TYR A 343 6.35 -17.41 -9.52
CA TYR A 343 5.92 -17.38 -8.12
C TYR A 343 4.64 -18.18 -7.89
N ILE A 344 3.66 -18.07 -8.79
CA ILE A 344 2.40 -18.82 -8.71
C ILE A 344 2.67 -20.32 -8.87
N TRP A 345 3.51 -20.71 -9.84
CA TRP A 345 3.89 -22.11 -10.06
C TRP A 345 4.59 -22.70 -8.84
N TYR A 346 5.53 -21.97 -8.25
CA TYR A 346 6.18 -22.40 -7.01
C TYR A 346 5.20 -22.54 -5.84
N ALA A 347 4.24 -21.61 -5.72
CA ALA A 347 3.19 -21.67 -4.71
C ALA A 347 2.20 -22.83 -4.93
N ARG A 348 2.12 -23.42 -6.13
CA ARG A 348 1.25 -24.58 -6.40
C ARG A 348 1.62 -25.79 -5.54
N HIS A 349 2.91 -26.01 -5.28
CA HIS A 349 3.35 -27.08 -4.39
C HIS A 349 2.82 -26.89 -2.97
N PHE A 350 2.84 -25.65 -2.49
CA PHE A 350 2.28 -25.28 -1.19
C PHE A 350 0.76 -25.51 -1.10
N PHE A 351 0.00 -25.13 -2.13
CA PHE A 351 -1.46 -25.36 -2.13
C PHE A 351 -1.83 -26.84 -2.21
N LYS A 352 -1.01 -27.68 -2.87
CA LYS A 352 -1.23 -29.13 -2.92
C LYS A 352 -0.99 -29.84 -1.59
N GLU A 353 -0.10 -29.34 -0.74
CA GLU A 353 0.11 -29.87 0.63
C GLU A 353 -0.99 -29.45 1.62
N LEU A 354 -1.87 -28.52 1.21
CA LEU A 354 -2.96 -27.96 2.01
C LEU A 354 -4.34 -28.53 1.71
N ALA A 355 -4.50 -29.17 0.55
CA ALA A 355 -5.69 -29.92 0.15
C ALA A 355 -5.55 -31.36 0.63
#